data_AF-A0A537ULD0-F1
#
_entry.id   AF-A0A537ULD0-F1
#
_cell.length_a   1.000
_cell.length_b   1.000
_cell.length_c   1.000
_cell.angle_alpha   90.00
_cell.angle_beta   90.00
_cell.angle_gamma   90.00
#
_symmetry.space_group_name_H-M   'P 1'
#
loop_
_entity.id
_entity.type
_entity.pdbx_description
1 polymer ?
#
loop_
_entity_poly.entity_id
_entity_poly.type
_entity_poly.pdbx_seq_one_letter_code
_entity_poly.pdbx_strand_id
1 'polypeptide(L)'
;MAIDMETATIFAAGFANHISTGALLLVSDQPMIPEGVKTEASDQTVTANYVERHIKIGVEALKLVRRRGRSVKHLRFEDDFDGGHET
;
A
#
# COMPACT_ATOMS: atom_id res chain seq x y z
N MET A 1 -12.85 8.55 -0.68
CA MET A 1 -12.91 7.11 -0.35
C MET A 1 -12.69 6.33 -1.63
N ALA A 2 -12.04 5.17 -1.54
CA ALA A 2 -11.80 4.26 -2.66
C ALA A 2 -12.38 2.88 -2.33
N ILE A 3 -12.56 2.04 -3.34
CA ILE A 3 -13.06 0.67 -3.22
C ILE A 3 -12.09 -0.22 -3.99
N ASP A 4 -11.69 -1.35 -3.40
CA ASP A 4 -10.86 -2.38 -4.03
C ASP A 4 -11.34 -3.79 -3.62
N MET A 5 -10.68 -4.84 -4.11
CA MET A 5 -11.06 -6.23 -3.83
C MET A 5 -10.10 -6.96 -2.87
N GLU A 6 -8.95 -6.36 -2.55
CA GLU A 6 -7.85 -7.05 -1.88
C GLU A 6 -7.52 -6.48 -0.50
N THR A 7 -7.63 -5.16 -0.29
CA THR A 7 -7.08 -4.48 0.89
C THR A 7 -7.62 -5.07 2.19
N ALA A 8 -8.93 -5.32 2.29
CA ALA A 8 -9.52 -5.89 3.50
C ALA A 8 -8.96 -7.28 3.83
N THR A 9 -8.81 -8.14 2.82
CA THR A 9 -8.26 -9.49 2.98
C THR A 9 -6.79 -9.44 3.38
N ILE A 10 -6.00 -8.57 2.74
CA ILE A 10 -4.58 -8.38 3.07
C ILE A 10 -4.41 -7.90 4.51
N PHE A 11 -5.24 -6.96 4.96
CA PHE A 11 -5.20 -6.49 6.35
C PHE A 11 -5.66 -7.55 7.35
N ALA A 12 -6.73 -8.29 7.05
CA ALA A 12 -7.21 -9.37 7.91
C ALA A 12 -6.17 -10.48 8.06
N ALA A 13 -5.58 -10.93 6.96
CA ALA A 13 -4.53 -11.95 6.96
C ALA A 13 -3.26 -11.44 7.65
N GLY A 14 -2.83 -10.21 7.36
CA GLY A 14 -1.68 -9.58 8.02
C GLY A 14 -1.88 -9.47 9.53
N PHE A 15 -3.05 -9.01 9.96
CA PHE A 15 -3.39 -8.94 11.38
C PHE A 15 -3.39 -10.32 12.05
N ALA A 16 -4.03 -11.31 11.43
CA ALA A 16 -4.11 -12.68 11.97
C ALA A 16 -2.74 -13.37 12.10
N ASN A 17 -1.75 -12.96 11.30
CA ASN A 17 -0.39 -13.51 11.32
C ASN A 17 0.63 -12.58 12.00
N HIS A 18 0.20 -11.51 12.68
CA HIS A 18 1.07 -10.49 13.27
C HIS A 18 2.09 -9.88 12.29
N ILE A 19 1.70 -9.72 11.02
CA ILE A 19 2.51 -9.09 9.99
C ILE A 19 2.08 -7.63 9.86
N SER A 20 2.98 -6.71 10.20
CA SER A 20 2.81 -5.27 9.99
C SER A 20 2.49 -4.95 8.52
N THR A 21 1.26 -4.51 8.25
CA THR A 21 0.70 -4.37 6.90
C THR A 21 0.20 -2.95 6.66
N GLY A 22 0.30 -2.48 5.41
CA GLY A 22 -0.21 -1.18 4.97
C GLY A 22 -0.60 -1.22 3.49
N ALA A 23 -1.38 -0.23 3.05
CA ALA A 23 -1.80 -0.12 1.64
C ALA A 23 -1.64 1.32 1.11
N LEU A 24 -1.24 1.41 -0.16
CA LEU A 24 -1.28 2.60 -0.98
C LEU A 24 -2.02 2.24 -2.26
N LEU A 25 -3.18 2.87 -2.48
CA LEU A 25 -4.06 2.59 -3.62
C LEU A 25 -3.96 3.67 -4.68
N LEU A 26 -3.98 3.27 -5.95
CA LEU A 26 -4.02 4.16 -7.10
C LEU A 26 -5.46 4.20 -7.62
N VAL A 27 -6.06 5.39 -7.67
CA VAL A 27 -7.39 5.54 -8.28
C VAL A 27 -7.23 5.37 -9.80
N SER A 28 -7.80 4.30 -10.36
CA SER A 28 -7.76 4.03 -11.80
C SER A 28 -8.97 4.55 -12.58
N ASP A 29 -10.08 4.74 -11.88
CA ASP A 29 -11.39 5.05 -12.45
C ASP A 29 -12.34 5.55 -11.36
N GLN A 30 -13.50 6.06 -11.78
CA GLN A 30 -14.54 6.65 -10.93
C GLN A 30 -15.91 6.10 -11.36
N PRO A 31 -16.28 4.88 -10.97
CA PRO A 31 -17.47 4.19 -11.48
C PRO A 31 -18.79 4.85 -11.10
N MET A 32 -18.79 5.73 -10.10
CA MET A 32 -19.96 6.52 -9.71
C MET A 32 -20.24 7.69 -10.68
N ILE A 33 -19.36 7.93 -11.65
CA ILE A 33 -19.53 8.87 -12.75
C ILE A 33 -19.66 8.03 -14.04
N PRO A 34 -20.71 8.20 -14.86
CA PRO A 34 -20.93 7.36 -16.05
C PRO A 34 -19.74 7.32 -17.00
N GLU A 35 -19.11 8.46 -17.26
CA GLU A 35 -17.91 8.59 -18.10
C GLU A 35 -16.62 8.22 -17.36
N GLY A 36 -16.71 8.02 -16.05
CA GLY A 36 -15.59 7.70 -15.18
C GLY A 36 -15.28 6.21 -15.10
N VAL A 37 -16.08 5.35 -15.73
CA VAL A 37 -15.81 3.91 -15.80
C VAL A 37 -14.57 3.65 -16.67
N LYS A 38 -13.71 2.75 -16.21
CA LYS A 38 -12.44 2.42 -16.85
C LYS A 38 -12.61 1.99 -18.31
N THR A 39 -11.81 2.59 -19.19
CA THR A 39 -11.64 2.19 -20.60
C THR A 39 -10.18 1.80 -20.86
N GLU A 40 -9.90 1.12 -21.97
CA GLU A 40 -8.52 0.81 -22.37
C GLU A 40 -7.67 2.08 -22.55
N ALA A 41 -8.24 3.13 -23.15
CA ALA A 41 -7.55 4.40 -23.37
C ALA A 41 -7.24 5.13 -22.05
N SER A 42 -8.19 5.15 -21.11
CA SER A 42 -7.97 5.75 -19.78
C SER A 42 -6.98 4.92 -18.96
N ASP A 43 -7.02 3.58 -19.07
CA ASP A 43 -6.08 2.69 -18.38
C ASP A 43 -4.64 2.88 -18.85
N GLN A 44 -4.41 2.99 -20.17
CA GLN A 44 -3.10 3.30 -20.72
C GLN A 44 -2.59 4.66 -20.21
N THR A 45 -3.48 5.66 -20.16
CA THR A 45 -3.15 6.99 -19.66
C THR A 45 -2.77 6.95 -18.18
N VAL A 46 -3.55 6.25 -17.34
CA VAL A 46 -3.25 6.10 -15.91
C VAL A 46 -1.93 5.35 -15.72
N THR A 47 -1.72 4.28 -16.48
CA THR A 47 -0.51 3.45 -16.42
C THR A 47 0.73 4.26 -16.75
N ALA A 48 0.74 4.97 -17.89
CA ALA A 48 1.87 5.75 -18.35
C ALA A 48 2.25 6.88 -17.38
N ASN A 49 1.26 7.49 -16.72
CA ASN A 49 1.49 8.67 -15.87
C ASN A 49 1.76 8.34 -14.40
N TYR A 50 1.18 7.27 -13.86
CA TYR A 50 1.12 7.09 -12.40
C TYR A 50 1.70 5.78 -11.87
N VAL A 51 1.71 4.69 -12.64
CA VAL A 51 2.13 3.37 -12.13
C VAL A 51 3.59 3.37 -11.69
N GLU A 52 4.48 3.94 -12.49
CA GLU A 52 5.91 4.03 -12.15
C GLU A 52 6.14 4.81 -10.84
N ARG A 53 5.41 5.92 -10.67
CA ARG A 53 5.48 6.72 -9.43
C ARG A 53 4.90 5.97 -8.25
N HIS A 54 3.79 5.25 -8.45
CA HIS A 54 3.12 4.46 -7.40
C HIS A 54 4.05 3.38 -6.84
N ILE A 55 4.71 2.63 -7.72
CA ILE A 55 5.69 1.59 -7.33
C ILE A 55 6.85 2.23 -6.58
N LYS A 56 7.41 3.33 -7.08
CA LYS A 56 8.50 4.05 -6.41
C LYS A 56 8.13 4.49 -4.99
N ILE A 57 6.92 5.02 -4.79
CA ILE A 57 6.45 5.41 -3.45
C ILE A 57 6.39 4.20 -2.53
N GLY A 58 5.87 3.06 -2.99
CA GLY A 58 5.85 1.82 -2.21
C GLY A 58 7.24 1.34 -1.80
N VAL A 59 8.20 1.35 -2.74
CA VAL A 59 9.60 0.98 -2.48
C VAL A 59 10.25 1.91 -1.45
N GLU A 60 10.06 3.22 -1.59
CA GLU A 60 10.61 4.19 -0.63
C GLU A 60 9.95 4.07 0.75
N ALA A 61 8.65 3.81 0.83
CA ALA A 61 7.96 3.54 2.09
C ALA A 61 8.57 2.34 2.83
N LEU A 62 8.82 1.22 2.13
CA LEU A 62 9.48 0.04 2.71
C LEU A 62 10.91 0.34 3.18
N LYS A 63 11.69 1.12 2.41
CA LYS A 63 13.04 1.56 2.82
C LYS A 63 13.01 2.39 4.10
N LEU A 64 11.99 3.25 4.27
CA LEU A 64 11.81 4.06 5.47
C LEU A 64 11.40 3.21 6.69
N VAL A 65 10.48 2.27 6.51
CA VAL A 65 10.06 1.32 7.56
C VAL A 65 11.26 0.51 8.05
N ARG A 66 12.06 -0.04 7.12
CA ARG A 66 13.29 -0.79 7.46
C ARG A 66 14.29 0.01 8.29
N ARG A 67 14.40 1.32 8.03
CA ARG A 67 15.33 2.22 8.74
C ARG A 67 14.75 2.73 10.07
N ARG A 68 13.61 2.20 10.54
CA ARG A 68 12.89 2.70 11.72
C ARG A 68 12.62 4.21 11.65
N GLY A 69 12.31 4.71 10.46
CA GLY A 69 12.03 6.12 10.24
C GLY A 69 10.94 6.62 11.20
N ARG A 70 11.27 7.62 12.03
CA ARG A 70 10.36 8.19 13.05
C ARG A 70 9.04 8.75 12.49
N SER A 71 8.99 8.96 11.18
CA SER A 71 7.89 9.61 10.46
C SER A 71 6.78 8.67 10.00
N VAL A 72 6.91 7.35 10.15
CA VAL A 72 5.91 6.38 9.68
C VAL A 72 5.25 5.65 10.85
N LYS A 73 4.00 6.02 11.15
CA LYS A 73 3.15 5.31 12.11
C LYS A 73 2.53 4.10 11.41
N HIS A 74 2.82 2.90 11.89
CA HIS A 74 2.27 1.63 11.42
C HIS A 74 1.80 0.82 12.63
N LEU A 75 0.92 -0.15 12.40
CA LEU A 75 0.57 -1.16 13.40
C LEU A 75 1.86 -1.90 13.77
N ARG A 76 2.12 -2.10 15.07
CA ARG A 76 3.26 -2.85 15.59
C ARG A 76 2.74 -3.97 16.45
N PHE A 77 3.35 -5.14 16.34
CA PHE A 77 3.07 -6.28 17.21
C PHE A 77 4.17 -6.40 18.27
N GLU A 78 3.86 -6.99 19.43
CA GLU A 78 4.82 -7.10 20.54
C GLU A 78 6.07 -7.91 20.14
N ASP A 79 5.89 -8.88 19.23
CA ASP A 79 6.97 -9.72 18.66
C ASP A 79 7.95 -8.94 17.76
N ASP A 80 7.63 -7.70 17.34
CA ASP A 80 8.55 -6.85 16.56
C ASP A 80 9.80 -6.40 17.37
N PHE A 81 9.86 -6.72 18.67
CA PHE A 81 10.91 -6.29 19.60
C PHE A 81 11.99 -7.34 19.97
N ASP A 82 11.89 -8.62 19.58
CA ASP A 82 12.84 -9.66 20.00
C ASP A 82 13.98 -9.96 19.00
N GLY A 83 14.46 -8.91 18.33
CA GLY A 83 15.68 -8.92 17.52
C GLY A 83 16.75 -8.04 18.12
N GLY A 84 17.03 -8.20 19.41
CA GLY A 84 18.25 -7.67 20.02
C GLY A 84 19.46 -8.21 19.25
N HIS A 85 20.05 -7.38 18.40
CA HIS A 85 21.45 -7.50 18.03
C HIS A 85 22.25 -7.27 19.33
N GLU A 86 22.40 -8.33 20.12
CA GLU A 86 23.51 -8.45 21.04
C GLU A 86 24.68 -9.08 20.27
N THR A 87 25.82 -8.38 20.35
CA THR A 87 27.12 -8.55 19.68
C THR A 87 27.25 -7.98 18.27
#